data_AF-A0A0P4UQF9-F1
#
_entry.id   AF-A0A0P4UQF9-F1
#
_cell.length_a   1.000
_cell.length_b   1.000
_cell.length_c   1.000
_cell.angle_alpha   90.00
_cell.angle_beta   90.00
_cell.angle_gamma   90.00
#
_symmetry.space_group_name_H-M   'P 1'
#
loop_
_entity.id
_entity.type
_entity.pdbx_description
1 polymer ?
#
loop_
_entity_poly.entity_id
_entity_poly.type
_entity_poly.pdbx_seq_one_letter_code
_entity_poly.pdbx_strand_id
1 'polypeptide(L)' 'MKPDFKAMSREDLKAYVLAHRDDDEAIRELFSRRSPNAVRYKTNSFEETYEIIRKKIEGEI' A
#
# COMPACT_ATOMS: atom_id res chain seq x y z
N MET A 1 7.91 -23.02 -3.04
CA MET A 1 8.54 -22.14 -4.06
C MET A 1 7.78 -20.83 -4.03
N LYS A 2 8.46 -19.68 -3.95
CA LYS A 2 7.76 -18.38 -3.96
C LYS A 2 7.27 -18.06 -5.37
N PRO A 3 6.12 -17.37 -5.53
CA PRO A 3 5.71 -16.82 -6.81
C PRO A 3 6.70 -15.79 -7.33
N ASP A 4 6.72 -15.57 -8.65
CA ASP A 4 7.40 -14.40 -9.21
C ASP A 4 6.52 -13.17 -9.04
N PHE A 5 6.75 -12.41 -7.96
CA PHE A 5 5.97 -11.23 -7.65
C PHE A 5 6.04 -10.18 -8.76
N LYS A 6 7.15 -10.09 -9.51
CA LYS A 6 7.33 -9.12 -10.61
C LYS A 6 6.37 -9.39 -11.78
N ALA A 7 6.07 -10.66 -12.03
CA ALA A 7 5.16 -11.08 -13.09
C ALA A 7 3.67 -10.97 -12.69
N MET A 8 3.36 -10.88 -11.39
CA MET A 8 1.97 -10.80 -10.93
C MET A 8 1.29 -9.49 -11.31
N SER A 9 -0.01 -9.53 -11.55
CA SER A 9 -0.82 -8.32 -11.62
C SER A 9 -0.83 -7.60 -10.26
N ARG A 10 -1.18 -6.31 -10.25
CA ARG A 10 -1.28 -5.55 -8.98
C ARG A 10 -2.36 -6.13 -8.05
N GLU A 11 -3.46 -6.62 -8.62
CA GLU A 11 -4.57 -7.20 -7.87
C GLU A 11 -4.18 -8.52 -7.21
N ASP A 12 -3.53 -9.41 -7.97
CA ASP A 12 -3.06 -10.70 -7.46
C ASP A 12 -1.99 -10.51 -6.39
N LEU A 13 -1.04 -9.60 -6.62
CA LEU A 13 0.02 -9.31 -5.66
C LEU A 13 -0.56 -8.74 -4.35
N LYS A 14 -1.58 -7.86 -4.45
CA LYS A 14 -2.29 -7.34 -3.29
C LYS A 14 -3.01 -8.45 -2.53
N ALA A 15 -3.71 -9.35 -3.23
CA ALA A 15 -4.39 -10.48 -2.61
C ALA A 15 -3.40 -11.41 -1.89
N TYR A 16 -2.26 -11.70 -2.52
CA TYR A 16 -1.20 -12.51 -1.92
C TYR A 16 -0.66 -11.87 -0.64
N VAL A 17 -0.27 -10.58 -0.68
CA VAL A 17 0.24 -9.85 0.49
C VAL A 17 -0.77 -9.83 1.64
N LEU A 18 -2.07 -9.72 1.35
CA LEU A 18 -3.11 -9.75 2.40
C LEU A 18 -3.21 -11.11 3.09
N ALA A 19 -2.96 -12.21 2.37
CA ALA A 19 -2.94 -13.57 2.90
C ALA A 19 -1.60 -13.94 3.56
N HIS A 20 -0.50 -13.26 3.20
CA HIS A 20 0.88 -13.55 3.64
C HIS A 20 1.53 -12.27 4.17
N ARG A 21 1.02 -11.78 5.31
CA ARG A 21 1.36 -10.46 5.86
C ARG A 21 2.80 -10.35 6.40
N ASP A 22 3.51 -11.45 6.46
CA ASP A 22 4.89 -11.61 6.91
C ASP A 22 5.88 -11.79 5.75
N ASP A 23 5.43 -11.89 4.50
CA ASP A 23 6.31 -12.00 3.34
C ASP A 23 6.83 -10.61 2.91
N ASP A 24 7.89 -10.15 3.56
CA ASP A 24 8.56 -8.87 3.33
C ASP A 24 8.91 -8.62 1.84
N GLU A 25 9.17 -9.68 1.09
CA GLU A 25 9.50 -9.59 -0.34
C GLU A 25 8.29 -9.20 -1.17
N ALA A 26 7.14 -9.85 -0.94
CA ALA A 26 5.88 -9.52 -1.59
C ALA A 26 5.41 -8.11 -1.21
N ILE A 27 5.57 -7.74 0.07
CA ILE A 27 5.27 -6.39 0.57
C ILE A 27 6.14 -5.38 -0.17
N ARG A 28 7.46 -5.58 -0.21
CA ARG A 28 8.39 -4.67 -0.88
C ARG A 28 8.05 -4.47 -2.36
N GLU A 29 7.71 -5.54 -3.06
CA GLU A 29 7.29 -5.48 -4.47
C GLU A 29 5.97 -4.72 -4.64
N LEU A 30 5.01 -4.88 -3.73
CA LEU A 30 3.75 -4.11 -3.79
C LEU A 30 3.99 -2.59 -3.61
N PHE A 31 4.89 -2.22 -2.68
CA PHE A 31 5.24 -0.83 -2.40
C PHE A 31 6.15 -0.18 -3.47
N SER A 32 6.88 -0.98 -4.26
CA SER A 32 7.68 -0.46 -5.39
C SER A 32 6.79 0.07 -6.52
N ARG A 33 5.60 -0.50 -6.69
CA ARG A 33 4.61 -0.18 -7.75
C ARG A 33 3.69 0.99 -7.42
N ARG A 34 4.15 1.96 -6.62
CA ARG A 34 3.34 3.14 -6.29
C ARG A 34 3.06 3.96 -7.55
N SER A 35 1.80 4.39 -7.71
CA SER A 35 1.42 5.26 -8.83
C SER A 35 2.21 6.57 -8.76
N PRO A 36 2.83 7.03 -9.87
CA PRO A 36 3.51 8.31 -9.91
C PRO A 36 2.53 9.48 -9.63
N ASN A 37 1.25 9.29 -9.94
CA ASN A 37 0.18 10.28 -9.76
C ASN A 37 -0.53 10.16 -8.39
N ALA A 38 0.00 9.37 -7.46
CA ALA A 38 -0.61 9.23 -6.14
C ALA A 38 -0.59 10.56 -5.36
N VAL A 39 -1.72 10.90 -4.73
CA VAL A 39 -1.82 12.07 -3.84
C VAL A 39 -0.84 11.88 -2.67
N ARG A 40 0.02 12.87 -2.46
CA ARG A 40 1.00 12.90 -1.36
C ARG A 40 0.56 13.92 -0.33
N TYR A 41 0.44 13.49 0.91
CA TYR A 41 0.14 14.37 2.04
C TYR A 41 1.45 14.68 2.76
N LYS A 42 1.68 15.96 3.04
CA LYS A 42 2.74 16.40 3.95
C LYS A 42 2.14 16.50 5.33
N THR A 43 2.75 15.85 6.30
CA THR A 43 2.31 15.83 7.70
C THR A 43 3.50 16.19 8.59
N ASN A 44 3.26 17.02 9.59
CA ASN A 44 4.26 17.43 10.57
C ASN A 44 4.08 16.71 11.92
N SER A 45 2.97 15.98 12.10
CA SER A 45 2.68 15.22 13.31
C SER A 45 1.94 13.92 13.03
N PHE A 46 1.94 13.02 14.01
CA PHE A 46 1.13 11.81 13.98
C PHE A 46 -0.37 12.12 14.00
N GLU A 47 -0.80 13.13 14.75
CA GLU A 47 -2.21 13.55 14.82
C GLU A 47 -2.74 14.00 13.46
N GLU A 48 -1.98 14.82 12.72
CA GLU A 48 -2.31 15.19 11.34
C GLU A 48 -2.40 13.95 10.42
N THR A 49 -1.53 12.97 10.65
CA THR A 49 -1.53 11.72 9.87
C THR A 49 -2.79 10.90 10.13
N TYR A 50 -3.20 10.77 11.39
CA TYR A 50 -4.44 10.07 11.78
C TYR A 50 -5.67 10.75 11.19
N GLU A 51 -5.75 12.08 11.24
CA GLU A 51 -6.87 12.82 10.67
C GLU A 51 -6.99 12.62 9.16
N ILE A 52 -5.87 12.65 8.42
CA ILE A 52 -5.87 12.37 6.98
C ILE A 52 -6.34 10.94 6.68
N ILE A 53 -5.90 9.96 7.48
CA ILE A 53 -6.32 8.56 7.32
C ILE A 53 -7.82 8.42 7.58
N ARG A 54 -8.35 9.03 8.65
CA ARG A 54 -9.78 9.03 8.99
C ARG A 54 -10.61 9.59 7.83
N LYS A 55 -10.28 10.79 7.36
CA LYS A 55 -10.98 11.45 6.24
C LYS A 55 -11.01 10.60 4.97
N LYS A 56 -9.91 9.90 4.67
CA LYS A 56 -9.85 8.95 3.54
C LYS A 56 -10.76 7.74 3.71
N ILE A 57 -10.85 7.21 4.92
CA ILE A 57 -11.72 6.06 5.22
C ILE A 57 -13.19 6.47 5.09
N GLU A 58 -13.52 7.69 5.54
CA GLU A 58 -14.88 8.25 5.51
C GLU A 58 -15.27 8.84 4.15
N GLY A 59 -14.31 8.99 3.22
CA GLY A 59 -14.55 9.51 1.87
C GLY A 59 -14.68 11.03 1.78
N GLU A 60 -14.20 11.76 2.78
CA GLU A 60 -14.15 13.23 2.75
C GLU A 60 -13.07 13.76 1.79
N ILE A 61 -12.03 12.96 1.50
CA ILE A 61 -10.91 13.26 0.60
C ILE A 61 -10.38 12.02 -0.13
#